data_AF-A0ABD5WFM8-F1
#
_entry.id   AF-A0ABD5WFM8-F1
#
_cell.length_a   1.000
_cell.length_b   1.000
_cell.length_c   1.000
_cell.angle_alpha   90.00
_cell.angle_beta   90.00
_cell.angle_gamma   90.00
#
_symmetry.space_group_name_H-M   'P 1'
#
loop_
_entity.id
_entity.type
_entity.pdbx_description
1 polymer ?
#
loop_
_entity_poly.entity_id
_entity_poly.type
_entity_poly.pdbx_seq_one_letter_code
_entity_poly.pdbx_strand_id
1 'polypeptide(L)'
;MDDVGLLNDRLLAAHFRAADEEDARRIAEADANVAHCPSVFAYWSPDETCEWMPLPSLRDFDATVGLGLDDHYYHDNNDMFGEARQTRLMANHEWTANQITSLELVRMLTAEGARASRSTTRPGRSNRGRKPT
;
A
#
# COMPACT_ATOMS: atom_id res chain seq x y z
N MET A 1 -3.51 16.25 -1.43
CA MET A 1 -2.04 16.04 -1.37
C MET A 1 -1.33 16.66 -2.56
N ASP A 2 -1.89 16.50 -3.75
CA ASP A 2 -1.37 17.02 -5.01
C ASP A 2 -1.24 18.56 -5.03
N ASP A 3 -2.32 19.27 -4.69
CA ASP A 3 -2.34 20.75 -4.67
C ASP A 3 -1.31 21.40 -3.73
N VAL A 4 -0.86 20.64 -2.73
CA VAL A 4 0.13 21.08 -1.72
C VAL A 4 1.50 20.44 -1.93
N GLY A 5 1.70 19.72 -3.03
CA GLY A 5 2.98 19.11 -3.42
C GLY A 5 3.43 17.93 -2.56
N LEU A 6 2.53 17.33 -1.77
CA LEU A 6 2.85 16.20 -0.89
C LEU A 6 2.72 14.84 -1.58
N LEU A 7 2.05 14.77 -2.72
CA LEU A 7 1.98 13.56 -3.53
C LEU A 7 3.25 13.45 -4.38
N ASN A 8 4.27 12.76 -3.85
CA ASN A 8 5.57 12.57 -4.49
C ASN A 8 6.29 11.31 -3.95
N ASP A 9 7.51 11.08 -4.44
CA ASP A 9 8.36 9.94 -4.12
C ASP A 9 8.78 9.79 -2.65
N ARG A 10 8.47 10.79 -1.82
CA ARG A 10 8.72 10.77 -0.36
C ARG A 10 7.47 10.45 0.45
N LEU A 11 6.30 10.38 -0.19
CA LEU A 11 5.06 10.05 0.49
C LEU A 11 5.04 8.55 0.85
N LEU A 12 4.72 8.27 2.11
CA LEU A 12 4.28 6.96 2.56
C LEU A 12 2.83 7.10 3.03
N ALA A 13 1.88 6.72 2.16
CA ALA A 13 0.46 6.72 2.48
C ALA A 13 0.13 5.48 3.31
N ALA A 14 -0.13 5.66 4.60
CA ALA A 14 -0.59 4.59 5.47
C ALA A 14 -2.04 4.22 5.14
N HIS A 15 -2.34 2.92 5.20
CA HIS A 15 -3.65 2.29 4.99
C HIS A 15 -4.15 2.32 3.55
N PHE A 16 -4.23 3.51 2.96
CA PHE A 16 -4.74 3.76 1.60
C PHE A 16 -6.11 3.11 1.35
N ARG A 17 -7.00 3.30 2.32
CA ARG A 17 -8.43 2.89 2.32
C ARG A 17 -9.29 4.01 1.72
N ALA A 18 -10.51 3.67 1.28
CA ALA A 18 -11.42 4.62 0.63
C ALA A 18 -10.77 5.37 -0.55
N ALA A 19 -9.89 4.67 -1.26
CA ALA A 19 -9.19 5.13 -2.44
C ALA A 19 -9.65 4.28 -3.62
N ASP A 20 -9.81 4.91 -4.77
CA ASP A 20 -10.28 4.23 -5.98
C ASP A 20 -9.12 3.91 -6.96
N GLU A 21 -9.47 3.44 -8.15
CA GLU A 21 -8.51 3.17 -9.22
C GLU A 21 -7.72 4.43 -9.64
N GLU A 22 -8.37 5.59 -9.65
CA GLU A 22 -7.75 6.86 -10.02
C GLU A 22 -6.74 7.31 -8.96
N ASP A 23 -7.05 7.13 -7.67
CA ASP A 23 -6.10 7.35 -6.59
C ASP A 23 -4.89 6.41 -6.68
N ALA A 24 -5.11 5.12 -6.98
CA ALA A 24 -4.03 4.15 -7.20
C ALA A 24 -3.12 4.56 -8.36
N ARG A 25 -3.70 5.02 -9.49
CA ARG A 25 -2.96 5.54 -10.64
C ARG A 25 -2.09 6.73 -10.25
N ARG A 26 -2.64 7.67 -9.47
CA ARG A 26 -1.94 8.87 -9.02
C ARG A 26 -0.78 8.55 -8.06
N ILE A 27 -0.96 7.61 -7.14
CA ILE A 27 0.15 7.10 -6.29
C ILE A 27 1.28 6.56 -7.16
N ALA A 28 0.95 5.71 -8.13
CA ALA A 28 1.94 5.11 -9.01
C ALA A 28 2.64 6.17 -9.87
N GLU A 29 1.93 7.15 -10.43
CA GLU A 29 2.53 8.23 -11.24
C GLU A 29 3.46 9.14 -10.44
N ALA A 30 3.14 9.39 -9.18
CA ALA A 30 3.93 10.21 -8.28
C ALA A 30 5.14 9.48 -7.67
N ASP A 31 5.33 8.19 -7.97
CA ASP A 31 6.30 7.30 -7.29
C ASP A 31 6.09 7.26 -5.76
N ALA A 32 4.87 7.56 -5.29
CA ALA A 32 4.52 7.49 -3.88
C ALA A 32 4.42 6.03 -3.41
N ASN A 33 4.56 5.82 -2.11
CA ASN A 33 4.58 4.50 -1.50
C ASN A 33 3.35 4.30 -0.60
N VAL A 34 2.92 3.05 -0.44
CA VAL A 34 1.81 2.68 0.44
C VAL A 34 2.30 1.73 1.54
N ALA A 35 1.86 1.98 2.78
CA ALA A 35 1.98 1.03 3.89
C ALA A 35 0.61 0.39 4.15
N HIS A 36 0.45 -0.87 3.75
CA HIS A 36 -0.78 -1.61 3.94
C HIS A 36 -0.81 -2.32 5.29
N CYS A 37 -1.82 -2.00 6.11
CA CYS A 37 -2.06 -2.60 7.41
C CYS A 37 -3.45 -3.26 7.43
N PRO A 38 -3.62 -4.47 6.86
CA PRO A 38 -4.94 -5.09 6.74
C PRO A 38 -5.57 -5.51 8.07
N SER A 39 -4.80 -5.95 9.07
CA SER A 39 -5.36 -6.55 10.30
C SER A 39 -6.14 -5.56 11.13
N VAL A 40 -5.65 -4.32 11.29
CA VAL A 40 -6.34 -3.28 12.07
C VAL A 40 -7.76 -3.02 11.55
N PHE A 41 -7.98 -3.03 10.24
CA PHE A 41 -9.32 -2.80 9.68
C PHE A 41 -10.19 -4.05 9.62
N ALA A 42 -9.62 -5.24 9.80
CA ALA A 42 -10.40 -6.44 10.03
C ALA A 42 -10.95 -6.47 11.46
N TYR A 43 -10.24 -5.87 12.42
CA TYR A 43 -10.71 -5.66 13.79
C TYR A 43 -11.66 -4.47 13.92
N TRP A 44 -11.36 -3.39 13.21
CA TRP A 44 -12.10 -2.15 13.30
C TRP A 44 -12.40 -1.61 11.90
N SER A 45 -13.58 -1.94 11.37
CA SER A 45 -14.12 -1.28 10.19
C SER A 45 -15.14 -0.24 10.64
N PRO A 46 -14.86 1.07 10.52
CA PRO A 46 -15.77 2.11 11.01
C PRO A 46 -17.07 2.21 10.21
N ASP A 47 -17.03 1.80 8.93
CA ASP A 47 -18.13 1.88 7.98
C ASP A 47 -18.13 0.64 7.08
N GLU A 48 -19.31 0.09 6.81
CA GLU A 48 -19.51 -1.05 5.90
C GLU A 48 -19.32 -0.66 4.43
N THR A 49 -19.41 0.64 4.10
CA THR A 49 -19.15 1.14 2.74
C THR A 49 -17.70 1.57 2.53
N CYS A 50 -16.85 1.51 3.56
CA CYS A 50 -15.45 1.86 3.41
C CYS A 50 -14.71 0.71 2.72
N GLU A 51 -14.50 0.88 1.41
CA GLU A 51 -13.78 -0.07 0.57
C GLU A 51 -12.38 -0.40 1.13
N TRP A 52 -11.97 -1.65 0.92
CA TRP A 52 -10.62 -2.08 1.19
C TRP A 52 -9.63 -1.34 0.29
N MET A 53 -8.34 -1.40 0.66
CA MET A 53 -7.30 -0.85 -0.21
C MET A 53 -7.43 -1.44 -1.63
N PRO A 54 -7.36 -0.61 -2.69
CA PRO A 54 -7.52 -1.05 -4.09
C PRO A 54 -6.27 -1.82 -4.57
N LEU A 55 -5.99 -2.97 -3.94
CA LEU A 55 -4.82 -3.80 -4.21
C LEU A 55 -4.70 -4.20 -5.69
N PRO A 56 -5.78 -4.61 -6.40
CA PRO A 56 -5.68 -4.94 -7.82
C PRO A 56 -5.16 -3.75 -8.64
N SER A 57 -5.76 -2.56 -8.47
CA SER A 57 -5.37 -1.35 -9.18
C SER A 57 -3.94 -0.92 -8.84
N LEU A 58 -3.54 -0.96 -7.56
CA LEU A 58 -2.15 -0.68 -7.16
C LEU A 58 -1.14 -1.63 -7.82
N ARG A 59 -1.50 -2.91 -7.99
CA ARG A 59 -0.66 -3.88 -8.69
C ARG A 59 -0.62 -3.61 -10.20
N ASP A 60 -1.77 -3.33 -10.81
CA ASP A 60 -1.86 -3.05 -12.25
C ASP A 60 -1.04 -1.81 -12.65
N PHE A 61 -0.92 -0.82 -11.76
CA PHE A 61 -0.09 0.36 -11.97
C PHE A 61 1.36 0.24 -11.47
N ASP A 62 1.80 -0.94 -11.00
CA ASP A 62 3.17 -1.17 -10.46
C ASP A 62 3.52 -0.21 -9.30
N ALA A 63 2.55 0.09 -8.43
CA ALA A 63 2.75 0.92 -7.25
C ALA A 63 3.55 0.19 -6.16
N THR A 64 4.40 0.93 -5.43
CA THR A 64 5.17 0.36 -4.32
C THR A 64 4.29 0.20 -3.09
N VAL A 65 4.04 -1.04 -2.68
CA VAL A 65 3.26 -1.36 -1.48
C VAL A 65 4.08 -2.22 -0.52
N GLY A 66 4.28 -1.72 0.70
CA GLY A 66 4.85 -2.46 1.83
C GLY A 66 3.77 -2.90 2.82
N LEU A 67 4.13 -3.79 3.76
CA LEU A 67 3.26 -4.15 4.88
C LEU A 67 3.63 -3.38 6.15
N GLY A 68 2.62 -2.97 6.90
CA GLY A 68 2.73 -2.40 8.22
C GLY A 68 1.79 -3.09 9.20
N LEU A 69 2.16 -3.13 10.47
CA LEU A 69 1.29 -3.70 11.51
C LEU A 69 0.24 -2.70 11.97
N ASP A 70 0.53 -1.40 11.94
CA ASP A 70 -0.20 -0.40 12.71
C ASP A 70 -0.14 -0.68 14.24
N ASP A 71 -0.90 0.06 15.04
CA ASP A 71 -0.88 -0.07 16.50
C ASP A 71 -1.50 -1.40 16.98
N HIS A 72 -0.67 -2.21 17.63
CA HIS A 72 -1.03 -3.47 18.26
C HIS A 72 -2.20 -3.37 19.25
N TYR A 73 -2.49 -2.20 19.83
CA TYR A 73 -3.66 -2.01 20.70
C TYR A 73 -5.00 -2.29 20.00
N TYR A 74 -5.06 -2.19 18.66
CA TYR A 74 -6.30 -2.37 17.90
C TYR A 74 -6.50 -3.78 17.33
N HIS A 75 -5.47 -4.64 17.31
CA HIS A 75 -5.59 -5.99 16.72
C HIS A 75 -4.73 -7.10 17.37
N ASP A 76 -4.17 -6.86 18.55
CA ASP A 76 -3.47 -7.86 19.40
C ASP A 76 -2.38 -8.69 18.69
N ASN A 77 -1.72 -8.14 17.66
CA ASN A 77 -0.74 -8.88 16.87
C ASN A 77 0.53 -8.07 16.55
N ASN A 78 1.68 -8.74 16.58
CA ASN A 78 2.98 -8.23 16.14
C ASN A 78 3.66 -9.14 15.08
N ASP A 79 2.90 -10.06 14.47
CA ASP A 79 3.38 -11.02 13.48
C ASP A 79 3.21 -10.52 12.05
N MET A 80 4.32 -10.18 11.40
CA MET A 80 4.37 -9.78 9.99
C MET A 80 3.95 -10.90 9.02
N PHE A 81 4.17 -12.18 9.35
CA PHE A 81 3.70 -13.28 8.50
C PHE A 81 2.17 -13.42 8.60
N GLY A 82 1.62 -13.21 9.80
CA GLY A 82 0.19 -13.01 10.02
C GLY A 82 -0.37 -11.90 9.15
N GLU A 83 0.27 -10.72 9.14
CA GLU A 83 -0.14 -9.56 8.34
C GLU A 83 -0.13 -9.86 6.82
N ALA A 84 0.90 -10.56 6.34
CA ALA A 84 0.99 -10.99 4.94
C ALA A 84 -0.10 -12.00 4.58
N ARG A 85 -0.39 -12.96 5.47
CA ARG A 85 -1.50 -13.89 5.29
C ARG A 85 -2.83 -13.14 5.24
N GLN A 86 -3.03 -12.18 6.15
CA GLN A 86 -4.23 -11.37 6.24
C GLN A 86 -4.43 -10.53 4.98
N THR A 87 -3.37 -9.92 4.45
CA THR A 87 -3.37 -9.19 3.16
C THR A 87 -4.02 -10.02 2.07
N ARG A 88 -3.56 -11.27 1.88
CA ARG A 88 -4.10 -12.15 0.83
C ARG A 88 -5.53 -12.58 1.08
N LEU A 89 -5.89 -12.89 2.33
CA LEU A 89 -7.25 -13.32 2.65
C LEU A 89 -8.26 -12.20 2.45
N MET A 90 -7.95 -10.98 2.92
CA MET A 90 -8.84 -9.84 2.77
C MET A 90 -8.96 -9.41 1.31
N ALA A 91 -7.84 -9.37 0.56
CA ALA A 91 -7.91 -9.07 -0.87
C ALA A 91 -8.74 -10.11 -1.65
N ASN A 92 -8.60 -11.39 -1.32
CA ASN A 92 -9.40 -12.44 -1.96
C ASN A 92 -10.87 -12.38 -1.57
N HIS A 93 -11.17 -11.99 -0.33
CA HIS A 93 -12.54 -11.81 0.16
C HIS A 93 -13.24 -10.66 -0.57
N GLU A 94 -12.53 -9.55 -0.75
CA GLU A 94 -13.07 -8.35 -1.39
C GLU A 94 -13.28 -8.52 -2.90
N TRP A 95 -12.26 -9.01 -3.61
CA TRP A 95 -12.24 -8.97 -5.07
C TRP A 95 -12.55 -10.33 -5.70
N THR A 96 -11.65 -11.30 -5.54
CA THR A 96 -11.81 -12.73 -5.92
C THR A 96 -10.53 -13.50 -5.58
N ALA A 97 -10.51 -14.83 -5.73
CA ALA A 97 -9.31 -15.62 -5.47
C ALA A 97 -8.08 -15.17 -6.29
N ASN A 98 -6.89 -15.42 -5.72
CA ASN A 98 -5.57 -15.15 -6.34
C ASN A 98 -5.24 -13.67 -6.58
N GLN A 99 -5.73 -12.76 -5.73
CA GLN A 99 -5.35 -11.33 -5.82
C GLN A 99 -3.89 -11.03 -5.53
N ILE A 100 -3.16 -11.94 -4.89
CA ILE A 100 -1.72 -11.78 -4.64
C ILE A 100 -1.05 -13.13 -4.42
N THR A 101 0.13 -13.30 -4.99
CA THR A 101 0.92 -14.53 -4.87
C THR A 101 1.77 -14.52 -3.59
N SER A 102 2.20 -15.70 -3.13
CA SER A 102 3.10 -15.81 -1.98
C SER A 102 4.43 -15.09 -2.19
N LEU A 103 4.96 -15.09 -3.42
CA LEU A 103 6.22 -14.39 -3.72
C LEU A 103 6.06 -12.87 -3.64
N GLU A 104 4.93 -12.33 -4.10
CA GLU A 104 4.62 -10.91 -3.97
C GLU A 104 4.48 -10.51 -2.51
N LEU A 105 3.80 -11.32 -1.67
CA LEU A 105 3.75 -11.08 -0.23
C LEU A 105 5.15 -11.06 0.41
N VAL A 106 6.05 -11.98 0.03
CA VAL A 106 7.44 -11.96 0.49
C VAL A 106 8.16 -10.68 0.06
N ARG A 107 7.89 -10.17 -1.16
CA ARG A 107 8.43 -8.88 -1.61
C ARG A 107 7.88 -7.71 -0.80
N MET A 108 6.57 -7.67 -0.53
CA MET A 108 5.95 -6.65 0.33
C MET A 108 6.54 -6.64 1.75
N LEU A 109 6.83 -7.82 2.30
CA LEU A 109 7.50 -8.00 3.58
C LEU A 109 8.97 -7.53 3.59
N THR A 110 9.62 -7.49 2.43
CA THR A 110 11.08 -7.30 2.32
C THR A 110 11.44 -6.15 1.40
N ALA A 111 11.66 -6.43 0.11
CA ALA A 111 12.18 -5.47 -0.85
C ALA A 111 11.25 -4.27 -1.06
N GLU A 112 9.93 -4.49 -1.19
CA GLU A 112 8.97 -3.38 -1.33
C GLU A 112 8.72 -2.68 -0.01
N GLY A 113 8.73 -3.39 1.12
CA GLY A 113 8.69 -2.76 2.45
C GLY A 113 9.90 -1.85 2.71
N ALA A 114 11.09 -2.28 2.28
CA ALA A 114 12.31 -1.48 2.35
C ALA A 114 12.26 -0.27 1.41
N ARG A 115 11.65 -0.41 0.22
CA ARG A 115 11.42 0.71 -0.71
C ARG A 115 10.34 1.67 -0.23
N ALA A 116 9.29 1.18 0.42
CA ALA A 116 8.23 2.02 0.95
C ALA A 116 8.70 2.84 2.16
N SER A 117 9.54 2.23 3.02
CA SER A 117 10.07 2.87 4.23
C SER A 117 11.26 3.79 3.99
N ARG A 118 11.96 3.64 2.87
CA ARG A 118 13.09 4.50 2.49
C ARG A 118 12.63 5.36 1.32
N SER A 119 12.79 6.68 1.36
CA SER A 119 12.56 7.57 0.21
C SER A 119 13.60 7.36 -0.89
N THR A 120 13.77 6.13 -1.38
CA THR A 120 14.71 5.76 -2.43
C THR A 120 13.96 5.74 -3.75
N THR A 121 14.26 6.72 -4.60
CA THR A 121 13.83 6.76 -6.00
C THR A 121 14.09 5.44 -6.71
N ARG A 122 13.09 4.92 -7.45
CA ARG A 122 13.21 3.71 -8.27
C ARG A 122 14.31 3.89 -9.34
N PRO A 123 15.33 3.02 -9.41
CA PRO A 123 16.31 3.07 -10.50
C PRO A 123 15.59 2.86 -11.85
N GLY A 124 15.73 3.81 -12.78
CA GLY A 124 15.18 3.71 -14.14
C GLY A 124 13.96 4.58 -14.45
N ARG A 125 13.30 5.18 -13.43
CA ARG A 125 12.24 6.18 -13.66
C ARG A 125 12.83 7.58 -13.47
N SER A 126 13.31 8.16 -14.57
CA SER A 126 13.79 9.55 -14.57
C SER A 126 12.60 10.46 -14.29
N ASN A 127 12.70 11.24 -13.22
CA ASN A 127 11.69 12.17 -12.74
C ASN A 127 11.54 13.34 -13.74
N ARG A 128 10.88 13.08 -14.88
CA ARG A 128 10.63 14.06 -15.94
C ARG A 128 9.57 15.06 -15.46
N GLY A 129 10.03 16.10 -14.77
CA GLY A 129 9.15 17.19 -14.32
C GLY A 129 9.65 17.95 -13.09
N ARG A 130 10.69 17.48 -12.41
CA ARG A 130 11.17 18.12 -11.18
C ARG A 130 11.75 19.51 -11.47
N LYS A 131 11.06 20.57 -11.05
CA LYS A 131 11.68 21.89 -10.86
C LYS A 131 12.70 21.75 -9.71
N PRO A 132 13.92 22.28 -9.87
CA PRO A 132 14.89 22.27 -8.79
C PRO A 132 14.38 23.16 -7.64
N THR A 133 14.39 22.60 -6.43
CA THR A 133 14.31 23.35 -5.17
C THR A 133 15.69 23.86 -4.81
#